data_AF-A0A496S570-F1
#
_entry.id   AF-A0A496S570-F1
#
_cell.length_a   1.000
_cell.length_b   1.000
_cell.length_c   1.000
_cell.angle_alpha   90.00
_cell.angle_beta   90.00
_cell.angle_gamma   90.00
#
_symmetry.space_group_name_H-M   'P 1'
#
loop_
_entity.id
_entity.type
_entity.pdbx_description
1 polymer ?
#
loop_
_entity_poly.entity_id
_entity_poly.type
_entity_poly.pdbx_seq_one_letter_code
_entity_poly.pdbx_strand_id
1 'polypeptide(L)'
;MAIGACIQNMLLCAQELGIGSCWLGEILNKKEKVRKLLNIDKNYELMAVVSIGYPLKKPNKGKRKRLKTLILDPEENVKKS
;
A
#
# COMPACT_ATOMS: atom_id res chain seq x y z
N MET A 1 5.30 4.25 10.67
CA MET A 1 6.16 3.65 9.62
C MET A 1 6.08 2.12 9.58
N ALA A 2 6.10 1.39 10.71
CA ALA A 2 6.09 -0.07 10.74
C ALA A 2 4.91 -0.75 9.99
N ILE A 3 3.70 -0.20 10.10
CA ILE A 3 2.50 -0.79 9.49
C ILE A 3 2.58 -0.86 7.96
N GLY A 4 3.13 0.17 7.31
CA GLY A 4 3.29 0.16 5.85
C GLY A 4 4.26 -0.91 5.36
N ALA A 5 5.38 -1.10 6.07
CA ALA A 5 6.33 -2.17 5.78
C ALA A 5 5.72 -3.56 6.03
N CYS A 6 4.97 -3.71 7.13
CA CYS A 6 4.23 -4.95 7.43
C CYS A 6 3.23 -5.30 6.32
N ILE A 7 2.42 -4.33 5.89
CA ILE A 7 1.46 -4.52 4.78
C ILE A 7 2.22 -4.91 3.52
N GLN A 8 3.29 -4.20 3.16
CA GLN A 8 4.08 -4.51 1.97
C GLN A 8 4.62 -5.95 1.99
N ASN A 9 5.08 -6.44 3.15
CA ASN A 9 5.53 -7.83 3.29
C ASN A 9 4.38 -8.83 3.07
N MET A 10 3.18 -8.54 3.59
CA MET A 10 1.99 -9.37 3.32
C MET A 10 1.66 -9.39 1.82
N LEU A 11 1.73 -8.25 1.12
CA LEU A 11 1.44 -8.19 -0.32
C LEU A 11 2.48 -8.95 -1.15
N LEU A 12 3.76 -8.89 -0.77
CA LEU A 12 4.83 -9.67 -1.41
C LEU A 12 4.64 -11.18 -1.21
N CYS A 13 4.29 -11.61 0.01
CA CYS A 13 3.98 -13.00 0.30
C CYS A 13 2.76 -13.50 -0.50
N ALA A 14 1.68 -12.71 -0.55
CA ALA A 14 0.50 -13.04 -1.34
C ALA A 14 0.87 -13.25 -2.83
N GLN A 15 1.68 -12.36 -3.39
CA GLN A 15 2.15 -12.48 -4.77
C GLN A 15 2.95 -13.76 -5.01
N GLU A 16 3.85 -14.13 -4.11
CA GLU A 16 4.64 -15.37 -4.21
C GLU A 16 3.74 -16.61 -4.20
N LEU A 17 2.67 -16.58 -3.42
CA LEU A 17 1.66 -17.64 -3.37
C LEU A 17 0.68 -17.64 -4.56
N GLY A 18 0.87 -16.75 -5.55
CA GLY A 18 -0.03 -16.60 -6.69
C GLY A 18 -1.37 -15.93 -6.36
N ILE A 19 -1.44 -15.26 -5.20
CA ILE A 19 -2.63 -14.58 -4.71
C ILE A 19 -2.53 -13.09 -5.05
N GLY A 20 -3.56 -12.57 -5.72
CA GLY A 20 -3.69 -11.15 -5.99
C GLY A 20 -4.02 -10.39 -4.71
N SER A 21 -3.49 -9.17 -4.57
CA SER A 21 -3.72 -8.32 -3.41
C SER A 21 -3.86 -6.85 -3.79
N CYS A 22 -4.65 -6.09 -3.04
CA CYS A 22 -4.85 -4.66 -3.26
C CYS A 22 -4.93 -3.90 -1.94
N TRP A 23 -4.12 -2.85 -1.80
CA TRP A 23 -4.21 -1.89 -0.69
C TRP A 23 -5.29 -0.85 -0.99
N LEU A 24 -6.36 -0.85 -0.20
CA LEU A 24 -7.49 0.08 -0.33
C LEU A 24 -7.29 1.30 0.57
N GLY A 25 -6.61 2.34 0.08
CA GLY A 25 -6.34 3.56 0.86
C GLY A 25 -7.58 4.43 1.14
N GLU A 26 -8.51 4.50 0.19
CA GLU A 26 -9.72 5.36 0.27
C GLU A 26 -10.64 5.02 1.44
N ILE A 27 -10.62 3.78 1.92
CA ILE A 27 -11.51 3.31 2.99
C ILE A 27 -11.22 3.97 4.34
N LEU A 28 -10.03 4.56 4.51
CA LEU A 28 -9.64 5.25 5.74
C LEU A 28 -10.56 6.43 6.04
N ASN A 29 -11.09 7.08 5.01
CA ASN A 29 -12.12 8.13 5.12
C ASN A 29 -13.45 7.61 5.71
N LYS A 30 -13.63 6.29 5.80
CA LYS A 30 -14.80 5.62 6.36
C LYS A 30 -14.48 4.80 7.61
N LYS A 31 -13.37 5.08 8.30
CA LYS A 31 -12.89 4.32 9.47
C LYS A 31 -13.95 4.06 10.55
N GLU A 32 -14.80 5.04 10.87
CA GLU A 32 -15.86 4.84 11.87
C GLU A 32 -16.94 3.86 11.44
N LYS A 33 -17.26 3.81 10.13
CA LYS A 33 -18.22 2.83 9.61
C LYS A 33 -17.64 1.42 9.68
N VAL A 34 -16.37 1.27 9.30
CA VAL A 34 -15.65 -0.02 9.37
C VAL A 34 -15.56 -0.49 10.82
N ARG A 35 -15.18 0.40 11.75
CA ARG A 35 -15.11 0.10 13.18
C ARG A 35 -16.43 -0.41 13.74
N LYS A 36 -17.54 0.27 13.43
CA LYS A 36 -18.88 -0.16 13.84
C LYS A 36 -19.29 -1.49 13.22
N LEU A 37 -19.05 -1.66 11.93
CA LEU A 37 -19.42 -2.88 11.19
C LEU A 37 -18.71 -4.12 11.74
N LEU A 38 -17.43 -3.98 12.08
CA LEU A 38 -16.59 -5.07 12.59
C LEU A 38 -16.60 -5.17 14.12
N ASN A 39 -17.40 -4.37 14.81
CA ASN A 39 -17.47 -4.28 16.27
C ASN A 39 -16.08 -4.11 16.94
N ILE A 40 -15.25 -3.22 16.38
CA ILE A 40 -13.89 -2.96 16.86
C ILE A 40 -13.92 -1.90 17.98
N ASP A 41 -13.16 -2.17 19.04
CA ASP A 41 -12.98 -1.27 20.17
C ASP A 41 -12.36 0.08 19.75
N LYS A 42 -12.71 1.16 20.45
CA LYS A 42 -12.24 2.53 20.12
C LYS A 42 -10.73 2.72 20.33
N ASN A 43 -10.07 1.84 21.07
CA ASN A 43 -8.63 1.89 21.31
C ASN A 43 -7.80 1.44 20.09
N TYR A 44 -8.43 0.90 19.04
CA TYR A 44 -7.76 0.52 17.81
C TYR A 44 -7.98 1.55 16.69
N GLU A 45 -6.90 1.82 15.95
CA GLU A 45 -6.94 2.65 14.76
C GLU A 45 -6.96 1.81 13.48
N LEU A 46 -7.87 2.13 12.55
CA LEU A 46 -7.87 1.52 11.22
C LEU A 46 -6.72 2.10 10.39
N MET A 47 -5.71 1.27 10.13
CA MET A 47 -4.52 1.68 9.37
C MET A 47 -4.62 1.43 7.86
N ALA A 48 -5.27 0.33 7.46
CA ALA A 48 -5.48 -0.05 6.07
C ALA A 48 -6.56 -1.13 5.95
N VAL A 49 -7.09 -1.31 4.74
CA VAL A 49 -7.78 -2.54 4.34
C VAL A 49 -7.03 -3.12 3.16
N VAL A 50 -6.79 -4.42 3.22
CA VAL A 50 -6.16 -5.18 2.15
C VAL A 50 -7.16 -6.22 1.65
N SER A 51 -7.47 -6.20 0.36
CA SER A 51 -8.20 -7.30 -0.27
C SER A 51 -7.21 -8.31 -0.85
N ILE A 52 -7.58 -9.59 -0.77
CA ILE A 52 -6.75 -10.72 -1.17
C ILE A 52 -7.66 -11.73 -1.90
N GLY A 53 -7.17 -12.35 -2.97
CA GLY A 53 -7.91 -13.41 -3.67
C GLY A 53 -7.24 -13.87 -4.96
N TYR A 54 -7.77 -14.95 -5.55
CA TYR A 54 -7.26 -15.48 -6.81
C TYR A 54 -7.71 -14.59 -7.99
N PRO A 55 -6.76 -14.02 -8.76
CA PRO A 55 -7.10 -13.10 -9.84
C PRO A 55 -7.76 -13.84 -11.01
N LEU A 56 -8.95 -13.39 -11.43
CA LEU A 56 -9.62 -13.91 -12.63
C LEU A 56 -8.90 -13.54 -13.93
N LYS A 57 -8.11 -12.46 -13.91
CA LYS A 57 -7.31 -11.95 -15.04
C LYS A 57 -5.99 -11.41 -14.51
N LYS A 58 -4.92 -11.51 -15.30
CA LYS A 58 -3.65 -10.85 -14.96
C LYS A 58 -3.82 -9.32 -14.98
N PRO A 59 -3.42 -8.61 -13.91
CA PRO A 59 -3.53 -7.16 -13.89
C PRO A 59 -2.53 -6.53 -14.88
N ASN A 60 -2.92 -5.40 -15.46
CA ASN A 60 -2.02 -4.60 -16.29
C ASN A 60 -0.89 -4.03 -15.44
N LYS A 61 0.31 -3.95 -16.01
CA LYS A 61 1.43 -3.27 -15.34
C LYS A 61 1.09 -1.80 -15.14
N GLY A 62 1.21 -1.32 -13.91
CA GLY A 62 1.04 0.09 -13.59
C GLY A 62 2.13 0.94 -14.23
N LYS A 63 1.81 2.21 -14.52
CA LYS A 63 2.81 3.20 -14.92
C LYS A 63 3.63 3.59 -13.69
N ARG A 64 4.96 3.67 -13.82
CA ARG A 64 5.89 4.15 -12.79
C ARG A 64 6.67 5.33 -13.36
N LYS A 65 6.93 6.36 -12.54
CA LYS A 65 7.84 7.45 -12.91
C LYS A 65 9.25 6.89 -13.13
N ARG A 66 10.05 7.55 -13.98
CA ARG A 66 11.45 7.13 -14.21
C ARG A 66 12.24 7.31 -12.91
N LEU A 67 13.11 6.35 -12.58
CA LEU A 67 13.85 6.35 -11.33
C LEU A 67 14.67 7.63 -11.12
N LYS A 68 15.29 8.17 -12.18
CA LYS A 68 16.06 9.43 -12.12
C LYS A 68 15.24 10.61 -11.57
N THR A 69 13.92 10.63 -11.73
CA THR A 69 13.08 11.73 -11.22
C THR A 69 12.73 11.59 -9.74
N LEU A 70 13.11 10.49 -9.08
CA LEU A 70 12.75 10.17 -7.70
C LEU A 70 13.97 10.07 -6.78
N ILE A 71 15.18 10.08 -7.33
CA ILE A 71 16.44 10.04 -6.59
C ILE A 71 17.00 11.46 -6.52
N LEU A 72 17.42 11.87 -5.33
CA LEU A 72 18.23 13.07 -5.15
C LEU A 72 19.68 12.70 -5.42
N ASP A 73 20.26 13.24 -6.49
CA ASP A 73 21.67 13.08 -6.79
C ASP A 73 22.47 14.13 -5.98
N PRO A 74 23.39 13.72 -5.08
CA PRO A 74 24.21 14.66 -4.33
C PRO A 74 25.03 15.58 -5.24
N GLU A 75 25.48 15.12 -6.41
CA GLU A 75 26.37 15.87 -7.29
C GLU A 75 25.65 16.90 -8.17
N GLU A 76 24.39 16.65 -8.57
CA GLU A 76 23.58 17.62 -9.33
C GLU A 76 23.08 18.78 -8.44
N ASN A 77 22.98 18.59 -7.12
CA ASN A 77 22.49 19.61 -6.18
C ASN A 77 23.56 20.64 -5.78
N VAL A 78 24.86 20.29 -5.83
CA VAL A 78 25.97 21.22 -5.56
C VAL A 78 26.16 22.22 -6.70
N LYS A 79 25.84 21.86 -7.95
CA LYS A 79 25.98 22.74 -9.12
C LYS A 79 24.87 23.79 -9.29
N LYS A 80 23.83 23.76 -8.45
CA LYS A 80 22.67 24.66 -8.52
C LYS A 80 22.62 25.69 -7.38
N SER A 81 23.64 25.73 -6.52
CA SER A 81 23.73 26.68 -5.40
C SER A 81 24.82 27.71 -5.58
#